data_AF-A0A8H3XM43-F1
#
_entry.id   AF-A0A8H3XM43-F1
#
_cell.length_a   1.000
_cell.length_b   1.000
_cell.length_c   1.000
_cell.angle_alpha   90.00
_cell.angle_beta   90.00
_cell.angle_gamma   90.00
#
_symmetry.space_group_name_H-M   'P 1'
#
loop_
_entity.id
_entity.type
_entity.pdbx_description
1 polymer ?
#
loop_
_entity_poly.entity_id
_entity_poly.type
_entity_poly.pdbx_seq_one_letter_code
_entity_poly.pdbx_strand_id
1 'polypeptide(L)'
;MTSPKVAFPASVAGLKPSGSSLPYAVTKAALIHLVKSLAIIAAPKIRVNSVSPGVLLTDWGLQFPEEKLNAVKDQNLLKRFATPEK
;
A
#
# COMPACT_ATOMS: atom_id res chain seq x y z
N MET A 1 -8.19 0.56 -28.96
CA MET A 1 -8.94 0.14 -27.76
C MET A 1 -7.94 -0.13 -26.65
N THR A 2 -7.96 0.60 -25.54
CA THR A 2 -6.96 0.42 -24.47
C THR A 2 -7.24 -0.87 -23.68
N SER A 3 -6.21 -1.69 -23.43
CA SER A 3 -6.34 -2.88 -22.58
C SER A 3 -6.84 -2.51 -21.17
N PRO A 4 -7.80 -3.27 -20.59
CA PRO A 4 -8.30 -3.04 -19.24
C PRO A 4 -7.19 -3.03 -18.18
N LYS A 5 -7.39 -2.23 -17.13
CA LYS A 5 -6.42 -2.01 -16.05
C LYS A 5 -7.10 -2.26 -14.70
N VAL A 6 -6.45 -3.02 -13.84
CA VAL A 6 -6.90 -3.29 -12.47
C VAL A 6 -5.77 -2.96 -11.49
N ALA A 7 -6.11 -2.33 -10.37
CA ALA A 7 -5.18 -1.99 -9.31
C ALA A 7 -5.70 -2.49 -7.95
N PHE A 8 -4.81 -3.07 -7.14
CA PHE A 8 -5.13 -3.57 -5.80
C PHE A 8 -4.48 -2.69 -4.69
N PRO A 9 -5.16 -2.48 -3.55
CA PRO A 9 -4.60 -1.73 -2.43
C PRO A 9 -3.71 -2.61 -1.55
N ALA A 10 -2.41 -2.62 -1.80
CA ALA A 10 -1.40 -3.26 -0.96
C ALA A 10 -0.99 -2.35 0.22
N SER A 11 0.23 -2.50 0.73
CA SER A 11 0.79 -1.67 1.81
C SER A 11 2.29 -1.86 1.87
N VAL A 12 3.02 -0.86 2.37
CA VAL A 12 4.45 -1.03 2.74
C VAL A 12 4.66 -2.15 3.77
N ALA A 13 3.63 -2.49 4.55
CA ALA A 13 3.62 -3.64 5.46
C ALA A 13 3.81 -5.00 4.76
N GLY A 14 3.47 -5.10 3.47
CA GLY A 14 3.73 -6.30 2.66
C GLY A 14 5.15 -6.37 2.10
N LEU A 15 5.95 -5.31 2.24
CA LEU A 15 7.34 -5.23 1.73
C LEU A 15 8.39 -5.36 2.83
N LYS A 16 8.08 -4.89 4.04
CA LYS A 16 8.95 -4.98 5.21
C LYS A 16 8.14 -5.24 6.48
N PRO A 17 8.69 -5.93 7.50
CA PRO A 17 8.02 -6.13 8.78
C PRO A 17 7.57 -4.80 9.40
N SER A 18 6.28 -4.51 9.31
CA SER A 18 5.64 -3.27 9.76
C SER A 18 4.12 -3.42 9.64
N GLY A 19 3.38 -2.34 9.89
CA GLY A 19 1.92 -2.33 9.78
C GLY A 19 1.22 -2.46 11.14
N SER A 20 -0.10 -2.56 11.12
CA SER A 20 -0.93 -2.56 12.32
C SER A 20 -0.94 -3.88 13.07
N SER A 21 -0.69 -5.01 12.39
CA SER A 21 -0.66 -6.34 12.99
C SER A 21 0.05 -7.37 12.10
N LEU A 22 0.47 -8.49 12.69
CA LEU A 22 1.06 -9.62 11.97
C LEU A 22 0.12 -10.16 10.86
N PRO A 23 -1.18 -10.44 11.13
CA PRO A 23 -2.10 -10.89 10.09
C PRO A 23 -2.25 -9.87 8.94
N TYR A 24 -2.25 -8.57 9.25
CA TYR A 24 -2.31 -7.52 8.24
C TYR A 24 -1.08 -7.54 7.33
N ALA A 25 0.12 -7.58 7.91
CA ALA A 25 1.38 -7.61 7.15
C ALA A 25 1.46 -8.84 6.23
N VAL A 26 1.13 -10.03 6.75
CA VAL A 26 1.09 -11.29 6.00
C VAL A 26 0.10 -11.21 4.84
N THR A 27 -1.11 -10.69 5.09
CA THR A 27 -2.15 -10.54 4.05
C THR A 27 -1.69 -9.59 2.96
N LYS A 28 -1.02 -8.48 3.30
CA LYS A 28 -0.51 -7.51 2.30
C LYS A 28 0.66 -8.08 1.49
N ALA A 29 1.51 -8.91 2.09
CA ALA A 29 2.53 -9.65 1.36
C ALA A 29 1.90 -10.66 0.38
N ALA A 30 0.91 -11.42 0.83
CA ALA A 30 0.17 -12.36 -0.01
C ALA A 30 -0.54 -11.66 -1.19
N LEU A 31 -1.16 -10.50 -0.94
CA LEU A 31 -1.80 -9.69 -1.99
C LEU A 31 -0.81 -9.21 -3.05
N ILE A 32 0.40 -8.80 -2.67
CA ILE A 32 1.45 -8.40 -3.62
C ILE A 32 1.84 -9.60 -4.51
N HIS A 33 1.95 -10.80 -3.93
CA HIS A 33 2.23 -12.01 -4.70
C HIS A 33 1.07 -12.36 -5.65
N LEU A 34 -0.18 -12.29 -5.18
CA LEU A 34 -1.37 -12.50 -5.99
C LEU A 34 -1.40 -11.58 -7.22
N VAL A 35 -1.12 -10.29 -7.04
CA VAL A 35 -1.07 -9.30 -8.14
C VAL A 35 -0.05 -9.71 -9.21
N LYS A 36 1.13 -10.20 -8.81
CA LYS A 36 2.15 -10.69 -9.76
C LYS A 36 1.65 -11.91 -10.54
N SER A 37 1.04 -12.87 -9.85
CA SER A 37 0.48 -14.07 -10.50
C SER A 37 -0.65 -13.72 -11.48
N LEU A 38 -1.56 -12.81 -11.11
CA LEU A 38 -2.63 -12.34 -11.97
C LEU A 38 -2.09 -11.57 -13.19
N ALA A 39 -1.05 -10.77 -13.02
CA ALA A 39 -0.43 -10.05 -14.13
C ALA A 39 0.12 -11.01 -15.20
N ILE A 40 0.71 -12.14 -14.77
CA ILE A 40 1.24 -13.17 -15.69
C ILE A 40 0.09 -13.87 -16.43
N ILE A 41 -0.93 -14.33 -15.70
CA ILE A 41 -2.02 -15.15 -16.27
C ILE A 41 -2.92 -14.31 -17.19
N ALA A 42 -3.14 -13.03 -16.88
CA ALA A 42 -4.04 -12.17 -17.63
C ALA A 42 -3.36 -11.40 -18.78
N ALA A 43 -2.03 -11.48 -18.90
CA ALA A 43 -1.29 -10.85 -19.97
C ALA A 43 -1.56 -11.49 -21.34
N PRO A 44 -1.49 -10.73 -22.45
CA PRO A 44 -1.32 -9.26 -22.52
C PRO A 44 -2.66 -8.51 -22.43
N LYS A 45 -3.77 -9.22 -22.22
CA LYS A 45 -5.13 -8.67 -22.33
C LYS A 45 -5.44 -7.67 -21.22
N ILE A 46 -5.00 -7.93 -19.99
CA ILE A 46 -5.29 -7.09 -18.82
C ILE A 46 -3.97 -6.72 -18.13
N ARG A 47 -3.84 -5.46 -17.72
CA ARG A 47 -2.74 -5.02 -16.86
C ARG A 47 -3.19 -5.03 -15.40
N VAL A 48 -2.46 -5.75 -14.56
CA VAL A 48 -2.74 -5.86 -13.12
C VAL A 48 -1.58 -5.27 -12.35
N ASN A 49 -1.86 -4.35 -11.43
CA ASN A 49 -0.87 -3.71 -10.56
C ASN A 49 -1.37 -3.61 -9.13
N SER A 50 -0.50 -3.21 -8.22
CA SER A 50 -0.87 -2.81 -6.86
C SER A 50 -0.15 -1.52 -6.47
N VAL A 51 -0.74 -0.79 -5.53
CA VAL A 51 -0.13 0.37 -4.88
C VAL A 51 0.11 0.00 -3.43
N SER A 52 1.28 0.35 -2.89
CA SER A 52 1.67 0.06 -1.49
C SER A 52 1.85 1.35 -0.68
N PRO A 53 0.76 1.93 -0.16
CA PRO A 53 0.85 3.16 0.62
C PRO A 53 1.54 2.94 1.97
N GLY A 54 2.17 4.01 2.46
CA GLY A 54 2.58 4.16 3.86
C GLY A 54 1.39 4.58 4.74
N VAL A 55 1.67 5.28 5.84
CA VAL A 55 0.59 5.90 6.64
C VAL A 55 -0.03 7.04 5.85
N LEU A 56 -1.36 7.05 5.72
CA LEU A 56 -2.15 8.16 5.18
C LEU A 56 -2.96 8.77 6.30
N LEU A 57 -3.12 10.10 6.28
CA LEU A 57 -3.95 10.83 7.23
C LEU A 57 -5.44 10.76 6.82
N THR A 58 -5.98 9.54 6.79
CA THR A 58 -7.44 9.33 6.78
C THR A 58 -7.95 9.23 8.22
N ASP A 59 -9.26 9.07 8.42
CA ASP A 59 -9.85 8.82 9.75
C ASP A 59 -9.15 7.69 10.51
N TRP A 60 -8.61 6.70 9.80
CA TRP A 60 -7.80 5.63 10.37
C TRP A 60 -6.41 6.09 10.82
N GLY A 61 -5.74 6.92 10.01
CA GLY A 61 -4.41 7.46 10.34
C GLY A 61 -4.44 8.43 11.52
N LEU A 62 -5.54 9.17 11.67
CA LEU A 62 -5.75 10.12 12.77
C LEU A 62 -5.92 9.44 14.15
N GLN A 63 -6.10 8.12 14.18
CA GLN A 63 -6.18 7.35 15.44
C GLN A 63 -4.81 7.06 16.05
N PHE A 64 -3.71 7.26 15.30
CA PHE A 64 -2.37 7.04 15.84
C PHE A 64 -1.92 8.21 16.73
N PRO A 65 -1.18 7.94 17.82
CA PRO A 65 -0.58 8.98 18.65
C PRO A 65 0.28 9.96 17.82
N GLU A 66 0.20 11.24 18.16
CA GLU A 66 0.92 12.30 17.44
C GLU A 66 2.43 12.04 17.39
N GLU A 67 3.02 11.54 18.47
CA GLU A 67 4.43 11.15 18.52
C GLU A 67 4.79 10.10 17.45
N LYS A 68 3.93 9.08 17.26
CA LYS A 68 4.14 8.07 16.21
C LYS A 68 3.98 8.66 14.83
N LEU A 69 3.02 9.57 14.64
CA LEU A 69 2.85 10.26 13.36
C LEU A 69 4.07 11.13 13.05
N ASN A 70 4.59 11.89 14.01
CA ASN A 70 5.79 12.70 13.82
C ASN A 70 7.02 11.84 13.49
N ALA A 71 7.22 10.72 14.20
CA ALA A 71 8.30 9.78 13.89
C ALA A 71 8.19 9.20 12.47
N VAL A 72 6.99 8.86 12.01
CA VAL A 72 6.76 8.38 10.63
C VAL A 72 7.01 9.51 9.61
N LYS A 73 6.56 10.73 9.89
CA LYS A 73 6.77 11.90 9.04
C LYS A 73 8.26 12.20 8.88
N ASP A 74 9.05 12.04 9.93
CA ASP A 74 10.50 12.24 9.92
C ASP A 74 11.23 11.14 9.13
N GLN A 75 10.71 9.90 9.14
CA GLN A 75 11.23 8.82 8.31
C GLN A 75 10.86 8.98 6.82
N ASN A 76 9.77 9.68 6.50
CA ASN A 76 9.40 9.95 5.11
C ASN A 76 10.41 10.91 4.46
N LEU A 77 10.91 10.53 3.28
CA LEU A 77 11.84 11.38 2.51
C LEU A 77 11.24 12.74 2.16
N LEU A 78 9.93 12.79 1.89
CA LEU A 78 9.22 14.02 1.54
C LEU A 78 8.75 14.83 2.76
N LYS A 79 9.02 14.37 4.00
CA LYS A 79 8.67 15.05 5.26
C LYS A 79 7.20 15.47 5.39
N ARG A 80 6.31 14.76 4.68
CA ARG A 80 4.86 14.95 4.69
C ARG A 80 4.15 13.61 4.56
N PHE A 81 2.87 13.61 4.92
CA PHE A 81 1.97 12.50 4.62
C PHE A 81 1.31 12.69 3.25
N ALA A 82 0.88 11.57 2.66
CA ALA A 82 -0.02 11.59 1.52
C ALA A 82 -1.45 11.83 2.01
N THR A 83 -2.22 12.62 1.24
CA THR A 83 -3.67 12.75 1.43
C THR A 83 -4.38 12.03 0.29
N PRO A 84 -5.67 11.65 0.43
CA PRO A 84 -6.40 10.99 -0.65
C PRO A 84 -6.36 11.75 -1.99
N GLU A 85 -6.23 13.07 -1.92
CA GLU A 85 -6.17 13.96 -3.07
C GLU A 85 -4.74 14.22 -3.60
N LYS A 86 -3.68 13.96 -2.80
CA LYS A 86 -2.29 14.40 -3.09
C LYS A 86 -1.17 13.50 -2.56
#